data_AF-A0A0S8KIW9-F1
#
_entry.id   AF-A0A0S8KIW9-F1
#
_cell.length_a   1.000
_cell.length_b   1.000
_cell.length_c   1.000
_cell.angle_alpha   90.00
_cell.angle_beta   90.00
_cell.angle_gamma   90.00
#
_symmetry.space_group_name_H-M   'P 1'
#
loop_
_entity.id
_entity.type
_entity.pdbx_description
1 polymer ?
#
loop_
_entity_poly.entity_id
_entity_poly.type
_entity_poly.pdbx_seq_one_letter_code
_entity_poly.pdbx_strand_id
1 'polypeptide(L)'
;MSNPNITTEEAARCLRLLKAADKPMTAALIAARLYLSGSRETQRRHVRALIKHLRDECGTHIIATLWGGYFLTDDLQLWRDYNEGRSITAKRIFAEVHKRKRMLQDRTGQGFLFGQRMSVGLG
;
A
#
# COMPACT_ATOMS: atom_id res chain seq x y z
N MET A 1 -2.24 -16.71 -11.95
CA MET A 1 -1.60 -15.37 -11.98
C MET A 1 -0.15 -15.58 -11.58
N SER A 2 0.77 -15.58 -12.55
CA SER A 2 2.19 -15.78 -12.27
C SER A 2 2.73 -14.60 -11.49
N ASN A 3 3.32 -14.86 -10.31
CA ASN A 3 4.10 -13.84 -9.61
C ASN A 3 5.20 -13.37 -10.56
N PRO A 4 5.46 -12.05 -10.67
CA PRO A 4 6.61 -11.58 -11.42
C PRO A 4 7.86 -12.24 -10.83
N ASN A 5 8.64 -12.93 -11.65
CA ASN A 5 9.97 -13.41 -11.26
C ASN A 5 10.85 -12.17 -11.14
N ILE A 6 10.88 -11.57 -9.94
CA ILE A 6 11.74 -10.44 -9.63
C ILE A 6 13.17 -10.97 -9.58
N THR A 7 14.00 -10.54 -10.51
CA THR A 7 15.42 -10.92 -10.46
C THR A 7 16.15 -10.10 -9.41
N THR A 8 17.19 -10.68 -8.81
CA THR A 8 18.05 -10.00 -7.82
C THR A 8 18.69 -8.75 -8.42
N GLU A 9 18.98 -8.76 -9.72
CA GLU A 9 19.50 -7.59 -10.44
C GLU A 9 18.50 -6.44 -10.54
N GLU A 10 17.24 -6.74 -10.85
CA GLU A 10 16.17 -5.73 -10.90
C GLU A 10 15.95 -5.10 -9.53
N ALA A 11 15.96 -5.92 -8.46
CA ALA A 11 15.88 -5.45 -7.08
C ALA A 11 17.06 -4.50 -6.74
N ALA A 12 18.29 -4.90 -7.07
CA ALA A 12 19.49 -4.09 -6.83
C ALA A 12 19.48 -2.77 -7.64
N ARG A 13 18.99 -2.78 -8.88
CA ARG A 13 18.84 -1.56 -9.70
C ARG A 13 17.81 -0.62 -9.09
N CYS A 14 16.67 -1.14 -8.65
CA CYS A 14 15.65 -0.32 -7.99
C CYS A 14 16.16 0.30 -6.69
N LEU A 15 16.88 -0.46 -5.87
CA LEU A 15 17.49 0.05 -4.64
C LEU A 15 18.47 1.20 -4.93
N ARG A 16 19.35 1.04 -5.93
CA ARG A 16 20.27 2.10 -6.37
C ARG A 16 19.53 3.34 -6.85
N LEU A 17 18.44 3.17 -7.59
CA LEU A 17 17.60 4.30 -8.03
C LEU A 17 16.99 5.05 -6.85
N LEU A 18 16.44 4.34 -5.87
CA LEU A 18 15.85 4.96 -4.67
C LEU A 18 16.90 5.63 -3.78
N LYS A 19 18.09 5.04 -3.67
CA LYS A 19 19.20 5.61 -2.90
C LYS A 19 19.76 6.90 -3.53
N ALA A 20 19.77 6.97 -4.86
CA ALA A 20 20.22 8.16 -5.60
C ALA A 20 19.13 9.22 -5.76
N ALA A 21 17.90 8.94 -5.32
CA ALA A 21 16.78 9.85 -5.50
C ALA A 21 16.71 10.86 -4.34
N ASP A 22 16.86 12.13 -4.67
CA ASP A 22 16.64 13.24 -3.74
C ASP A 22 15.15 13.42 -3.36
N LYS A 23 14.25 12.95 -4.22
CA LYS A 23 12.79 13.10 -4.08
C LYS A 23 12.05 11.77 -4.24
N PRO A 24 10.85 11.64 -3.67
CA PRO A 24 10.03 10.44 -3.82
C PRO A 24 9.78 10.10 -5.30
N MET A 25 10.12 8.89 -5.71
CA MET A 25 9.95 8.41 -7.07
C MET A 25 8.62 7.68 -7.24
N THR A 26 7.82 8.07 -8.24
CA THR A 26 6.57 7.38 -8.53
C THR A 26 6.81 6.02 -9.19
N ALA A 27 5.86 5.10 -9.05
CA ALA A 27 5.92 3.79 -9.71
C ALA A 27 6.16 3.87 -11.22
N ALA A 28 5.62 4.89 -11.89
CA ALA A 28 5.81 5.10 -13.33
C ALA A 28 7.26 5.49 -13.65
N LEU A 29 7.86 6.36 -12.82
CA LEU A 29 9.24 6.80 -12.99
C LEU A 29 10.23 5.66 -12.73
N ILE A 30 9.97 4.85 -11.72
CA ILE A 30 10.76 3.65 -11.41
C ILE A 30 10.65 2.65 -12.56
N ALA A 31 9.45 2.37 -13.06
CA ALA A 31 9.25 1.45 -14.18
C ALA A 31 9.96 1.91 -15.46
N ALA A 32 9.92 3.21 -15.76
CA ALA A 32 10.63 3.78 -16.91
C ALA A 32 12.15 3.64 -16.78
N ARG A 33 12.72 3.90 -15.58
CA ARG A 33 14.15 3.77 -15.31
C ARG A 33 14.65 2.31 -15.28
N LEU A 34 13.75 1.37 -14.97
CA LEU A 34 14.02 -0.06 -15.00
C LEU A 34 13.71 -0.70 -16.36
N TYR A 35 13.25 0.08 -17.35
CA TYR A 35 12.86 -0.40 -18.68
C TYR A 35 11.82 -1.54 -18.63
N LEU A 36 10.88 -1.48 -17.67
CA LEU A 36 9.85 -2.50 -17.55
C LEU A 36 8.88 -2.45 -18.74
N SER A 37 8.66 -3.59 -19.39
CA SER A 37 7.72 -3.72 -20.50
C SER A 37 6.27 -3.90 -20.04
N GLY A 38 5.32 -3.56 -20.91
CA GLY A 38 3.89 -3.84 -20.72
C GLY A 38 3.04 -2.60 -20.44
N SER A 39 1.77 -2.83 -20.07
CA SER A 39 0.83 -1.75 -19.78
C SER A 39 1.23 -0.97 -18.51
N ARG A 40 0.73 0.27 -18.37
CA ARG A 40 0.94 1.10 -17.18
C ARG A 40 0.52 0.41 -15.88
N GLU A 41 -0.56 -0.35 -15.91
CA GLU A 41 -1.05 -1.13 -14.76
C GLU A 41 -0.12 -2.31 -14.45
N THR A 42 0.36 -3.02 -15.48
CA THR A 42 1.34 -4.11 -15.32
C THR A 42 2.63 -3.61 -14.70
N GLN A 43 3.18 -2.52 -15.22
CA GLN A 43 4.38 -1.85 -14.69
C GLN A 43 4.19 -1.43 -13.22
N ARG A 44 3.05 -0.81 -12.89
CA ARG A 44 2.73 -0.43 -11.50
C ARG A 44 2.68 -1.62 -10.56
N ARG A 45 2.05 -2.73 -10.97
CA ARG A 45 1.97 -3.95 -10.18
C ARG A 45 3.35 -4.58 -9.99
N HIS A 46 4.17 -4.59 -11.04
CA HIS A 46 5.53 -5.09 -10.98
C HIS A 46 6.38 -4.26 -10.00
N VAL A 47 6.36 -2.93 -10.10
CA VAL A 47 7.08 -2.07 -9.15
C VAL A 47 6.60 -2.27 -7.71
N ARG A 48 5.29 -2.40 -7.48
CA ARG A 48 4.76 -2.71 -6.14
C ARG A 48 5.28 -4.03 -5.60
N ALA A 49 5.35 -5.07 -6.43
CA ALA A 49 5.90 -6.36 -6.05
C ALA A 49 7.40 -6.26 -5.71
N LEU A 50 8.14 -5.48 -6.50
CA LEU A 50 9.58 -5.25 -6.29
C LEU A 50 9.85 -4.49 -4.99
N ILE A 51 9.11 -3.40 -4.73
CA ILE A 51 9.21 -2.66 -3.46
C ILE A 51 8.83 -3.55 -2.27
N LYS A 52 7.83 -4.41 -2.43
CA LYS A 52 7.45 -5.37 -1.39
C LYS A 52 8.60 -6.35 -1.11
N HIS A 53 9.18 -6.95 -2.15
CA HIS A 53 10.32 -7.85 -2.03
C HIS A 53 11.52 -7.19 -1.32
N LEU A 54 11.86 -5.95 -1.70
CA LEU A 54 12.94 -5.20 -1.05
C LEU A 54 12.68 -4.94 0.45
N ARG A 55 11.42 -4.73 0.85
CA ARG A 55 11.06 -4.53 2.26
C ARG A 55 11.10 -5.83 3.06
N ASP A 56 10.44 -6.86 2.54
CA ASP A 56 10.22 -8.13 3.27
C ASP A 56 11.51 -8.97 3.30
N GLU A 57 12.22 -9.09 2.17
CA GLU A 57 13.36 -10.02 2.04
C GLU A 57 14.71 -9.33 2.26
N CYS A 58 14.87 -8.08 1.84
CA CYS A 58 16.13 -7.33 2.00
C CYS A 58 16.16 -6.42 3.23
N GLY A 59 15.07 -6.34 3.99
CA GLY A 59 14.97 -5.51 5.20
C GLY A 59 15.10 -4.01 4.95
N THR A 60 14.84 -3.54 3.72
CA THR A 60 15.05 -2.13 3.38
C THR A 60 13.88 -1.25 3.82
N HIS A 61 14.21 -0.10 4.44
CA HIS A 61 13.23 0.87 4.93
C HIS A 61 12.77 1.78 3.79
N ILE A 62 11.82 1.31 2.99
CA ILE A 62 11.23 2.10 1.90
C ILE A 62 9.87 2.62 2.36
N ILE A 63 9.63 3.92 2.31
CA ILE A 63 8.33 4.52 2.63
C ILE A 63 7.55 4.82 1.34
N ALA A 64 6.23 4.63 1.39
CA ALA A 64 5.34 5.04 0.31
C ALA A 64 4.57 6.30 0.72
N THR A 65 4.57 7.31 -0.14
CA THR A 65 3.80 8.55 0.07
C THR A 65 2.36 8.40 -0.39
N LEU A 66 1.46 9.26 0.10
CA LEU A 66 0.05 9.29 -0.31
C LEU A 66 -0.15 9.49 -1.81
N TRP A 67 0.80 10.16 -2.46
CA TRP A 67 0.78 10.47 -3.90
C TRP A 67 1.36 9.33 -4.77
N GLY A 68 1.68 8.18 -4.17
CA GLY A 68 2.19 7.00 -4.89
C GLY A 68 3.68 7.08 -5.23
N GLY A 69 4.45 7.90 -4.50
CA GLY A 69 5.90 7.94 -4.55
C GLY A 69 6.54 6.99 -3.53
N TYR A 70 7.76 6.56 -3.81
CA TYR A 70 8.58 5.73 -2.93
C TYR A 70 9.91 6.43 -2.67
N PHE A 71 10.41 6.36 -1.43
CA PHE A 71 11.74 6.83 -1.08
C PHE A 71 12.35 5.92 0.00
N LEU A 72 13.68 5.89 0.03
CA LEU A 72 14.44 5.17 1.05
C LEU A 72 14.63 6.09 2.26
N THR A 73 14.49 5.56 3.47
CA THR A 73 14.81 6.29 4.71
C THR A 73 15.84 5.52 5.52
N ASP A 74 16.83 6.22 6.08
CA ASP A 74 17.71 5.66 7.11
C ASP A 74 17.18 5.96 8.52
N ASP A 75 16.19 6.85 8.64
CA ASP A 75 15.53 7.19 9.90
C ASP A 75 14.61 6.06 10.36
N LEU A 76 15.01 5.41 11.46
CA LEU A 76 14.29 4.31 12.11
C LEU A 76 12.99 4.77 12.79
N GLN A 77 12.93 6.02 13.25
CA GLN A 77 11.72 6.57 13.86
C GLN A 77 10.66 6.77 12.79
N LEU A 78 11.03 7.43 11.69
CA LEU A 78 10.16 7.61 10.52
C LEU A 78 9.62 6.27 9.97
N TRP A 79 10.47 5.23 9.96
CA TRP A 79 10.08 3.88 9.57
C TRP A 79 9.08 3.23 10.54
N ARG A 80 9.27 3.41 11.86
CA ARG A 80 8.35 2.93 12.89
C ARG A 80 6.99 3.63 12.78
N ASP A 81 6.97 4.96 12.67
CA ASP A 81 5.75 5.76 12.48
C ASP A 81 4.98 5.32 11.23
N TYR A 82 5.68 5.08 10.12
CA TYR A 82 5.06 4.58 8.89
C TYR A 82 4.41 3.20 9.09
N ASN A 83 5.08 2.28 9.79
CA ASN A 83 4.54 0.95 10.05
C ASN A 83 3.37 0.98 11.05
N GLU A 84 3.46 1.83 12.08
CA GLU A 84 2.40 2.01 13.07
C GLU A 84 1.15 2.61 12.41
N GLY A 85 1.31 3.67 11.61
CA GLY A 85 0.23 4.29 10.85
C GLY A 85 -0.44 3.31 9.86
N ARG A 86 0.34 2.43 9.22
CA ARG A 86 -0.21 1.32 8.41
C ARG A 86 -0.99 0.31 9.24
N SER A 87 -0.51 -0.03 10.43
CA SER A 87 -1.18 -0.97 11.35
C SER A 87 -2.52 -0.41 11.83
N ILE A 88 -2.57 0.87 12.19
CA ILE A 88 -3.80 1.56 12.63
C ILE A 88 -4.83 1.61 11.48
N THR A 89 -4.38 1.96 10.27
CA THR A 89 -5.24 2.01 9.08
C THR A 89 -5.77 0.62 8.71
N ALA A 90 -4.93 -0.41 8.76
CA ALA A 90 -5.32 -1.79 8.50
C ALA A 90 -6.34 -2.28 9.53
N LYS A 91 -6.10 -2.06 10.84
CA LYS A 91 -7.05 -2.43 11.92
C LYS A 91 -8.42 -1.79 11.73
N ARG A 92 -8.47 -0.51 11.34
CA ARG A 92 -9.73 0.20 11.05
C ARG A 92 -10.48 -0.42 9.86
N ILE A 93 -9.79 -0.70 8.76
CA ILE A 93 -10.37 -1.37 7.58
C ILE A 93 -10.86 -2.79 7.93
N PHE A 94 -10.07 -3.56 8.69
CA PHE A 94 -10.49 -4.90 9.12
C PHE A 94 -11.71 -4.86 10.03
N ALA A 95 -11.80 -3.91 10.95
CA ALA A 95 -12.99 -3.71 11.79
C ALA A 95 -14.23 -3.36 10.95
N GLU A 96 -14.10 -2.49 9.95
CA GLU A 96 -15.20 -2.16 9.02
C GLU A 96 -15.62 -3.36 8.16
N VAL A 97 -14.66 -4.11 7.62
CA VAL A 97 -14.94 -5.32 6.83
C VAL A 97 -15.59 -6.40 7.69
N HIS A 98 -15.14 -6.59 8.93
CA HIS A 98 -15.74 -7.53 9.87
C HIS A 98 -17.17 -7.12 10.26
N LYS A 99 -17.42 -5.82 10.49
CA LYS A 99 -18.76 -5.28 10.73
C LYS A 99 -19.68 -5.51 9.52
N ARG A 100 -19.20 -5.25 8.30
CA ARG A 100 -19.94 -5.52 7.05
C ARG A 100 -20.23 -7.01 6.84
N LYS A 101 -19.25 -7.88 7.06
CA LYS A 101 -19.43 -9.34 6.97
C LYS A 101 -20.43 -9.85 8.01
N ARG A 102 -20.39 -9.34 9.25
CA ARG A 102 -21.37 -9.67 10.29
C ARG A 102 -22.79 -9.23 9.89
N MET A 103 -22.94 -8.02 9.35
CA MET A 103 -24.22 -7.52 8.84
C MET A 103 -24.78 -8.36 7.68
N LEU A 104 -23.92 -8.87 6.80
CA LEU A 104 -24.32 -9.73 5.68
C LEU A 104 -24.67 -11.17 6.10
N GLN A 105 -24.11 -11.64 7.23
CA GLN A 105 -24.36 -12.98 7.77
C GLN A 105 -25.47 -13.01 8.83
N ASP A 106 -26.00 -11.85 9.22
CA ASP A 106 -27.10 -11.72 10.17
C ASP A 106 -28.42 -12.15 9.51
N ARG A 107 -28.74 -13.44 9.62
CA ARG A 107 -29.97 -14.08 9.13
C ARG A 107 -31.27 -13.55 9.77
N THR A 108 -31.18 -12.61 10.71
CA THR A 108 -32.31 -12.04 11.45
C THR A 108 -32.69 -10.61 11.04
N GLY A 109 -31.99 -9.99 10.09
CA GLY A 109 -32.45 -8.75 9.45
C GLY A 109 -32.52 -7.50 10.35
N GLN A 110 -31.94 -7.51 11.56
CA GLN A 110 -31.99 -6.36 12.48
C GLN A 110 -30.86 -5.35 12.27
N GLY A 111 -29.83 -5.68 11.48
CA GLY A 111 -28.69 -4.80 11.22
C GLY A 111 -29.01 -3.50 10.46
N PHE A 112 -30.21 -3.37 9.89
CA PHE A 112 -30.66 -2.17 9.15
C PHE A 112 -31.21 -1.05 10.04
N LEU A 113 -31.53 -1.31 11.32
CA LEU A 113 -32.29 -0.37 12.16
C LEU A 113 -31.45 0.71 12.86
N PHE A 114 -30.12 0.64 12.81
CA PHE A 114 -29.24 1.62 13.48
C PHE A 114 -28.42 2.50 12.52
N GLY A 115 -28.77 2.50 11.22
CA GLY A 115 -28.07 3.26 10.18
C GLY A 115 -28.60 4.67 9.90
N GLN A 116 -29.74 5.07 10.46
CA GLN A 116 -30.40 6.34 10.11
C GLN A 116 -30.66 7.21 11.35
N ARG A 117 -29.57 7.71 11.95
CA ARG A 117 -29.64 8.98 12.69
C ARG A 117 -29.36 10.12 11.69
N MET A 118 -30.32 10.34 10.80
CA MET A 118 -30.43 11.62 10.08
C MET A 118 -31.30 12.51 10.96
N SER A 119 -30.64 13.49 11.55
CA SER A 119 -31.23 14.66 12.18
C SER A 119 -32.23 15.31 11.21
N VAL A 120 -33.51 15.32 11.57
CA VAL A 120 -34.43 16.33 11.06
C VAL A 120 -35.18 16.85 12.28
N GLY A 121 -34.78 18.03 12.74
CA GLY A 121 -35.58 18.81 13.67
C GLY A 121 -36.75 19.45 12.95
N LEU A 122 -37.70 19.91 13.77
CA LEU A 122 -38.83 20.83 13.54
C LEU A 122 -40.21 20.16 13.56
N GLY A 123 -41.02 20.62 14.53
CA GLY A 123 -42.47 20.44 14.58
C GLY A 123 -42.95 19.88 15.90
#